data_AF-A0A4Q5Y084-F1
#
_entry.id   AF-A0A4Q5Y084-F1
#
_cell.length_a   1.000
_cell.length_b   1.000
_cell.length_c   1.000
_cell.angle_alpha   90.00
_cell.angle_beta   90.00
_cell.angle_gamma   90.00
#
_symmetry.space_group_name_H-M   'P 1'
#
loop_
_entity.id
_entity.type
_entity.pdbx_description
1 polymer ?
#
loop_
_entity_poly.entity_id
_entity_poly.type
_entity_poly.pdbx_seq_one_letter_code
_entity_poly.pdbx_strand_id
1 'polypeptide(L)'
;MNIFRNPIIIFGLLCVPVVMASMRENAGARVAALPGNISFLSNGPASHAGLNIPDKPDPAILLNQLGFYNHAEKIAIVRGLKAPALFSIVNTVSKDTVLRGTLVSDLSDTLTKTDPISRADFSSLAITGTYRLVAGVRENPPALISHEFRIGNNIHHQLAAASIKGFYYQRSSGELTGEFAGMWARPAGHPDTSVLVHASAAGPRRPAGTVINSTGGWYDAGDYNKYIVNSGIFMSCNYIQTDIVISPSALVQHTPNSLLHRL
;
A
#
# COMPACT_ATOMS: atom_id res chain seq x y z
N MET A 1 -24.37 -21.15 -14.71
CA MET A 1 -23.72 -20.03 -15.41
C MET A 1 -23.99 -18.77 -14.59
N ASN A 2 -23.19 -18.54 -13.54
CA ASN A 2 -23.41 -17.45 -12.59
C ASN A 2 -22.26 -16.44 -12.73
N ILE A 3 -22.68 -15.21 -13.02
CA ILE A 3 -21.89 -14.05 -13.37
C ILE A 3 -21.16 -13.52 -12.13
N PHE A 4 -19.89 -13.16 -12.35
CA PHE A 4 -18.97 -12.57 -11.39
C PHE A 4 -19.58 -11.37 -10.65
N ARG A 5 -19.48 -11.40 -9.31
CA ARG A 5 -19.58 -10.20 -8.48
C ARG A 5 -18.29 -9.39 -8.65
N ASN A 6 -18.41 -8.19 -9.21
CA ASN A 6 -17.35 -7.18 -9.31
C ASN A 6 -16.68 -6.88 -7.96
N PRO A 7 -15.35 -6.78 -7.92
CA PRO A 7 -14.67 -5.72 -7.20
C PRO A 7 -14.26 -4.64 -8.21
N ILE A 8 -14.80 -3.44 -8.05
CA ILE A 8 -14.33 -2.24 -8.74
C ILE A 8 -12.90 -1.99 -8.25
N ILE A 9 -11.89 -2.29 -9.08
CA ILE A 9 -10.50 -1.93 -8.79
C ILE A 9 -10.30 -0.50 -9.30
N ILE A 10 -10.45 0.48 -8.41
CA ILE A 10 -10.14 1.89 -8.69
C ILE A 10 -8.60 2.04 -8.68
N PHE A 11 -7.97 1.93 -9.85
CA PHE A 11 -6.52 2.17 -10.01
C PHE A 11 -6.14 3.67 -9.93
N GLY A 12 -7.10 4.58 -10.08
CA GLY A 12 -6.84 6.03 -10.21
C GLY A 12 -6.37 6.76 -8.94
N LEU A 13 -6.48 6.17 -7.74
CA LEU A 13 -6.13 6.84 -6.48
C LEU A 13 -4.81 6.39 -5.84
N LEU A 14 -4.08 5.45 -6.45
CA LEU A 14 -2.85 4.87 -5.87
C LEU A 14 -1.60 5.73 -6.05
N CYS A 15 -1.67 6.84 -6.80
CA CYS A 15 -0.51 7.71 -7.05
C CYS A 15 -0.17 8.62 -5.84
N VAL A 16 -1.14 8.91 -4.97
CA VAL A 16 -0.94 9.85 -3.84
C VAL A 16 -0.25 9.21 -2.60
N PRO A 17 -0.55 7.97 -2.18
CA PRO A 17 0.01 7.42 -0.94
C PRO A 17 1.52 7.12 -1.02
N VAL A 18 2.02 6.69 -2.18
CA VAL A 18 3.44 6.34 -2.37
C VAL A 18 4.32 7.59 -2.31
N VAL A 19 3.85 8.71 -2.85
CA VAL A 19 4.54 10.00 -2.83
C VAL A 19 4.67 10.55 -1.41
N MET A 20 3.61 10.45 -0.59
CA MET A 20 3.62 10.97 0.78
C MET A 20 4.55 10.20 1.72
N ALA A 21 4.69 8.88 1.53
CA ALA A 21 5.59 8.06 2.34
C ALA A 21 7.07 8.41 2.12
N SER A 22 7.46 8.70 0.88
CA SER A 22 8.84 9.08 0.53
C SER A 22 9.16 10.55 0.87
N MET A 23 8.21 11.47 0.70
CA MET A 23 8.41 12.89 1.02
C MET A 23 8.70 13.13 2.52
N ARG A 24 8.23 12.26 3.40
CA ARG A 24 8.46 12.36 4.85
C ARG A 24 9.85 11.89 5.29
N GLU A 25 10.61 11.22 4.43
CA GLU A 25 12.01 10.83 4.69
C GLU A 25 12.97 12.03 4.58
N ASN A 26 12.62 13.08 3.82
CA ASN A 26 13.50 14.24 3.57
C ASN A 26 13.28 15.44 4.50
N ALA A 27 12.23 15.45 5.31
CA ALA A 27 12.00 16.50 6.30
C ALA A 27 12.71 16.14 7.61
N GLY A 28 13.94 16.65 7.77
CA GLY A 28 14.80 16.41 8.94
C GLY A 28 14.06 16.50 10.28
N ALA A 29 14.09 15.41 11.03
CA ALA A 29 13.49 15.30 12.35
C ALA A 29 14.18 16.25 13.34
N ARG A 30 13.47 17.30 13.77
CA ARG A 30 13.82 18.04 14.98
C ARG A 30 13.32 17.23 16.19
N VAL A 31 14.26 16.61 16.89
CA VAL A 31 14.04 15.89 18.15
C VAL A 31 13.63 16.91 19.22
N ALA A 32 12.34 16.95 19.56
CA ALA A 32 11.87 17.56 20.79
C ALA A 32 11.94 16.50 21.90
N ALA A 33 12.79 16.72 22.90
CA ALA A 33 12.91 15.87 24.06
C ALA A 33 11.61 15.88 24.88
N LEU A 34 11.05 14.71 25.17
CA LEU A 34 10.04 14.52 26.20
C LEU A 34 10.62 13.69 27.35
N PRO A 35 10.34 14.05 28.61
CA PRO A 35 10.83 13.32 29.77
C PRO A 35 9.93 12.12 30.02
N GLY A 36 10.50 10.92 30.03
CA GLY A 36 9.79 9.71 30.41
C GLY A 36 10.76 8.58 30.63
N ASN A 37 10.94 8.18 31.89
CA ASN A 37 11.80 7.08 32.31
C ASN A 37 11.47 5.80 31.52
N ILE A 38 12.40 5.38 30.66
CA ILE A 38 12.39 4.08 30.01
C ILE A 38 13.23 3.16 30.88
N SER A 39 12.59 2.29 31.66
CA SER A 39 13.29 1.26 32.43
C SER A 39 13.60 0.07 31.51
N PHE A 40 14.88 -0.06 31.14
CA PHE A 40 15.42 -1.31 30.61
C PHE A 40 15.70 -2.25 31.78
N LEU A 41 14.86 -3.26 31.99
CA LEU A 41 15.20 -4.36 32.88
C LEU A 41 15.69 -5.54 32.05
N SER A 42 16.97 -5.87 32.24
CA SER A 42 17.59 -7.10 31.74
C SER A 42 17.38 -8.27 32.70
N ASN A 43 17.23 -9.45 32.10
CA ASN A 43 17.51 -10.81 32.58
C ASN A 43 16.46 -11.57 33.43
N GLY A 44 15.99 -12.69 32.85
CA GLY A 44 15.40 -13.85 33.54
C GLY A 44 14.23 -14.47 32.76
N PRO A 45 14.15 -15.81 32.59
CA PRO A 45 13.05 -16.43 31.85
C PRO A 45 11.80 -16.41 32.71
N ALA A 46 10.88 -15.47 32.42
CA ALA A 46 9.55 -15.50 33.00
C ALA A 46 8.74 -16.57 32.27
N SER A 47 8.74 -17.78 32.83
CA SER A 47 7.59 -18.67 32.69
C SER A 47 6.35 -18.01 33.29
N HIS A 48 5.18 -18.43 32.81
CA HIS A 48 3.83 -18.32 33.39
C HIS A 48 2.80 -17.53 32.59
N ALA A 49 1.70 -18.26 32.33
CA ALA A 49 0.42 -17.86 31.77
C ALA A 49 0.47 -17.38 30.31
N GLY A 50 0.26 -18.35 29.40
CA GLY A 50 -0.05 -18.05 28.01
C GLY A 50 -1.23 -17.11 27.97
N LEU A 51 -0.98 -15.85 27.61
CA LEU A 51 -2.01 -14.98 27.07
C LEU A 51 -2.69 -15.82 25.97
N ASN A 52 -3.99 -16.06 26.13
CA ASN A 52 -4.79 -16.71 25.11
C ASN A 52 -4.95 -15.71 23.96
N ILE A 53 -3.86 -15.53 23.21
CA ILE A 53 -3.77 -14.64 22.07
C ILE A 53 -4.68 -15.26 21.02
N PRO A 54 -5.77 -14.60 20.61
CA PRO A 54 -6.64 -15.16 19.59
C PRO A 54 -5.83 -15.47 18.33
N ASP A 55 -6.03 -16.63 17.72
CA ASP A 55 -5.30 -16.98 16.49
C ASP A 55 -5.72 -16.12 15.30
N LYS A 56 -6.95 -15.60 15.35
CA LYS A 56 -7.59 -14.84 14.28
C LYS A 56 -7.36 -13.32 14.46
N PRO A 57 -6.82 -12.65 13.43
CA PRO A 57 -6.75 -11.19 13.39
C PRO A 57 -8.11 -10.53 13.62
N ASP A 58 -8.12 -9.48 14.44
CA ASP A 58 -9.29 -8.67 14.74
C ASP A 58 -9.37 -7.47 13.79
N PRO A 59 -10.51 -7.24 13.11
CA PRO A 59 -10.69 -6.11 12.20
C PRO A 59 -10.68 -4.75 12.91
N ALA A 60 -10.75 -4.69 14.23
CA ALA A 60 -10.63 -3.47 15.00
C ALA A 60 -9.19 -2.91 15.02
N ILE A 61 -8.17 -3.72 14.69
CA ILE A 61 -6.79 -3.24 14.54
C ILE A 61 -6.50 -2.97 13.06
N LEU A 62 -6.30 -1.68 12.74
CA LEU A 62 -5.98 -1.20 11.41
C LEU A 62 -4.51 -0.79 11.36
N LEU A 63 -3.74 -1.42 10.47
CA LEU A 63 -2.32 -1.13 10.26
C LEU A 63 -1.93 -1.42 8.81
N ASN A 64 -0.72 -1.01 8.42
CA ASN A 64 -0.15 -1.40 7.13
C ASN A 64 0.18 -2.90 7.14
N GLN A 65 -0.65 -3.69 6.47
CA GLN A 65 -0.51 -5.16 6.42
C GLN A 65 0.73 -5.64 5.67
N LEU A 66 1.34 -4.81 4.81
CA LEU A 66 2.65 -5.13 4.23
C LEU A 66 3.75 -4.93 5.27
N GLY A 67 3.66 -3.83 6.03
CA GLY A 67 4.60 -3.52 7.10
C GLY A 67 5.14 -2.08 7.08
N PHE A 68 6.28 -1.90 7.75
CA PHE A 68 6.90 -0.61 8.02
C PHE A 68 8.42 -0.62 7.81
N TYR A 69 9.00 0.53 7.43
CA TYR A 69 10.46 0.66 7.36
C TYR A 69 11.10 0.76 8.75
N ASN A 70 12.32 0.26 8.90
CA ASN A 70 13.03 0.19 10.19
C ASN A 70 13.04 1.53 10.94
N HIS A 71 13.25 2.65 10.25
CA HIS A 71 13.39 3.98 10.85
C HIS A 71 12.25 4.94 10.51
N ALA A 72 11.14 4.44 9.94
CA ALA A 72 9.95 5.23 9.69
C ALA A 72 8.97 5.17 10.87
N GLU A 73 7.98 6.06 10.84
CA GLU A 73 6.83 6.04 11.74
C GLU A 73 6.03 4.74 11.57
N LYS A 74 5.59 4.17 12.70
CA LYS A 74 4.85 2.89 12.74
C LYS A 74 3.65 3.03 13.65
N ILE A 75 2.49 3.17 13.03
CA ILE A 75 1.23 3.43 13.71
C ILE A 75 0.23 2.31 13.40
N ALA A 76 -0.50 1.89 14.44
CA ALA A 76 -1.74 1.16 14.29
C ALA A 76 -2.89 1.93 14.94
N ILE A 77 -4.06 1.85 14.33
CA ILE A 77 -5.31 2.37 14.89
C ILE A 77 -6.08 1.20 15.48
N VAL A 78 -6.60 1.38 16.69
CA VAL A 78 -7.34 0.38 17.44
C VAL A 78 -8.71 0.93 17.77
N ARG A 79 -9.76 0.28 17.27
CA ARG A 79 -11.16 0.63 17.52
C ARG A 79 -11.72 -0.16 18.70
N GLY A 80 -12.65 0.43 19.45
CA GLY A 80 -13.36 -0.27 20.54
C GLY A 80 -12.57 -0.45 21.83
N LEU A 81 -11.28 -0.07 21.86
CA LEU A 81 -10.45 -0.02 23.06
C LEU A 81 -10.19 1.44 23.42
N LYS A 82 -10.69 1.86 24.60
CA LYS A 82 -10.47 3.20 25.13
C LYS A 82 -9.08 3.32 25.75
N ALA A 83 -8.34 4.37 25.38
CA ALA A 83 -7.10 4.72 26.03
C ALA A 83 -7.31 5.24 27.47
N PRO A 84 -6.36 5.00 28.40
CA PRO A 84 -5.14 4.22 28.21
C PRO A 84 -5.42 2.71 28.29
N ALA A 85 -4.88 1.95 27.34
CA ALA A 85 -4.87 0.49 27.37
C ALA A 85 -3.51 -0.01 26.88
N LEU A 86 -3.06 -1.17 27.35
CA LEU A 86 -1.75 -1.69 26.95
C LEU A 86 -1.80 -2.29 25.55
N PHE A 87 -0.67 -2.18 24.84
CA PHE A 87 -0.40 -2.98 23.66
C PHE A 87 1.02 -3.57 23.73
N SER A 88 1.24 -4.62 22.94
CA SER A 88 2.53 -5.29 22.81
C SER A 88 2.79 -5.64 21.34
N ILE A 89 4.06 -5.64 20.95
CA ILE A 89 4.52 -6.17 19.66
C ILE A 89 5.20 -7.50 19.91
N VAL A 90 4.71 -8.55 19.26
CA VAL A 90 5.19 -9.92 19.42
C VAL A 90 5.89 -10.35 18.13
N ASN A 91 7.12 -10.85 18.24
CA ASN A 91 7.81 -11.48 17.13
C ASN A 91 7.17 -12.83 16.83
N THR A 92 6.73 -13.03 15.59
CA THR A 92 6.01 -14.25 15.18
C THR A 92 6.89 -15.49 15.10
N VAL A 93 8.20 -15.32 14.94
CA VAL A 93 9.18 -16.41 14.87
C VAL A 93 9.62 -16.81 16.27
N SER A 94 10.16 -15.87 17.05
CA SER A 94 10.66 -16.18 18.40
C SER A 94 9.55 -16.32 19.44
N LYS A 95 8.34 -15.83 19.12
CA LYS A 95 7.18 -15.72 20.03
C LYS A 95 7.40 -14.77 21.21
N ASP A 96 8.48 -13.98 21.18
CA ASP A 96 8.78 -13.03 22.24
C ASP A 96 8.05 -11.70 22.06
N THR A 97 7.69 -11.08 23.18
CA THR A 97 7.27 -9.68 23.20
C THR A 97 8.52 -8.80 23.09
N VAL A 98 8.64 -8.06 22.00
CA VAL A 98 9.80 -7.19 21.71
C VAL A 98 9.58 -5.73 22.06
N LEU A 99 8.32 -5.32 22.22
CA LEU A 99 7.95 -3.96 22.62
C LEU A 99 6.63 -4.00 23.40
N ARG A 100 6.53 -3.14 24.42
CA ARG A 100 5.28 -2.84 25.12
C ARG A 100 5.05 -1.33 25.08
N GLY A 101 3.79 -0.94 25.00
CA GLY A 101 3.40 0.46 25.03
C GLY A 101 1.97 0.65 25.51
N THR A 102 1.54 1.91 25.54
CA THR A 102 0.19 2.29 25.94
C THR A 102 -0.49 2.99 24.77
N LEU A 103 -1.72 2.56 24.48
CA LEU A 103 -2.59 3.22 23.53
C LEU A 103 -2.88 4.64 24.00
N VAL A 104 -2.79 5.59 23.06
CA VAL A 104 -3.16 6.99 23.29
C VAL A 104 -4.47 7.29 22.60
N SER A 105 -5.30 8.17 23.17
CA SER A 105 -6.55 8.58 22.55
C SER A 105 -6.25 9.28 21.22
N ASP A 106 -6.96 8.92 20.16
CA ASP A 106 -6.90 9.66 18.91
C ASP A 106 -8.06 10.67 18.84
N LEU A 107 -7.76 11.94 18.59
CA LEU A 107 -8.73 13.05 18.66
C LEU A 107 -9.75 13.02 17.49
N SER A 108 -9.62 12.06 16.56
CA SER A 108 -10.61 11.78 15.52
C SER A 108 -11.97 11.30 16.07
N ASP A 109 -12.05 10.98 17.36
CA ASP A 109 -13.25 10.59 18.12
C ASP A 109 -14.43 11.57 17.97
N THR A 110 -14.19 12.79 17.48
CA THR A 110 -15.23 13.83 17.29
C THR A 110 -16.02 13.71 15.99
N LEU A 111 -15.45 13.11 14.93
CA LEU A 111 -16.10 13.05 13.60
C LEU A 111 -16.92 11.77 13.38
N THR A 112 -16.55 10.70 14.05
CA THR A 112 -17.28 9.43 14.02
C THR A 112 -17.91 9.24 15.38
N LYS A 113 -19.23 9.44 15.52
CA LYS A 113 -20.00 9.22 16.78
C LYS A 113 -20.06 7.73 17.20
N THR A 114 -18.97 7.00 17.02
CA THR A 114 -18.84 5.56 17.17
C THR A 114 -17.82 5.23 18.25
N ASP A 115 -17.57 3.93 18.43
CA ASP A 115 -16.59 3.34 19.34
C ASP A 115 -15.27 4.13 19.48
N PRO A 116 -14.64 4.10 20.68
CA PRO A 116 -13.42 4.86 20.94
C PRO A 116 -12.31 4.47 19.95
N ILE A 117 -11.62 5.48 19.43
CA ILE A 117 -10.45 5.32 18.56
C ILE A 117 -9.18 5.62 19.34
N SER A 118 -8.28 4.64 19.39
CA SER A 118 -6.97 4.79 20.02
C SER A 118 -5.83 4.47 19.04
N ARG A 119 -4.66 5.05 19.31
CA ARG A 119 -3.44 4.89 18.51
C ARG A 119 -2.38 4.11 19.27
N ALA A 120 -1.76 3.14 18.62
CA ALA A 120 -0.53 2.49 19.04
C ALA A 120 0.64 3.02 18.21
N ASP A 121 1.63 3.62 18.87
CA ASP A 121 2.88 4.06 18.24
C ASP A 121 4.01 3.14 18.69
N PHE A 122 4.60 2.42 17.74
CA PHE A 122 5.73 1.51 17.95
C PHE A 122 6.91 1.87 17.06
N SER A 123 7.04 3.16 16.73
CA SER A 123 8.09 3.68 15.85
C SER A 123 9.51 3.40 16.36
N SER A 124 9.69 3.27 17.67
CA SER A 124 10.97 2.92 18.31
C SER A 124 11.47 1.50 17.97
N LEU A 125 10.60 0.59 17.51
CA LEU A 125 11.00 -0.74 17.07
C LEU A 125 11.63 -0.64 15.67
N ALA A 126 12.97 -0.73 15.62
CA ALA A 126 13.73 -0.68 14.38
C ALA A 126 14.31 -2.03 13.94
N ILE A 127 14.00 -3.11 14.65
CA ILE A 127 14.54 -4.44 14.36
C ILE A 127 13.76 -5.05 13.19
N THR A 128 14.48 -5.59 12.20
CA THR A 128 13.87 -6.31 11.09
C THR A 128 13.26 -7.61 11.57
N GLY A 129 12.04 -7.89 11.13
CA GLY A 129 11.35 -9.11 11.51
C GLY A 129 9.89 -9.12 11.09
N THR A 130 9.17 -10.10 11.61
CA THR A 130 7.77 -10.34 11.34
C THR A 130 7.01 -10.35 12.65
N TYR A 131 5.98 -9.52 12.75
CA TYR A 131 5.36 -9.16 14.02
C TYR A 131 3.83 -9.22 13.97
N ARG A 132 3.23 -9.31 15.15
CA ARG A 132 1.82 -8.99 15.38
C ARG A 132 1.71 -7.99 16.53
N LEU A 133 0.72 -7.13 16.45
CA LEU A 133 0.33 -6.23 17.53
C LEU A 133 -0.78 -6.91 18.34
N VAL A 134 -0.62 -6.92 19.65
CA VAL A 134 -1.62 -7.39 20.61
C VAL A 134 -2.08 -6.21 21.44
N ALA A 135 -3.38 -5.89 21.44
CA ALA A 135 -3.95 -4.76 22.15
C ALA A 135 -4.96 -5.24 23.21
N GLY A 136 -4.86 -4.69 24.42
CA GLY A 136 -5.62 -5.16 25.57
C GLY A 136 -4.92 -6.30 26.33
N VAL A 137 -5.41 -6.57 27.54
CA VAL A 137 -4.77 -7.47 28.51
C VAL A 137 -5.77 -8.41 29.19
N ARG A 138 -7.03 -8.43 28.74
CA ARG A 138 -8.11 -9.11 29.46
C ARG A 138 -8.45 -10.44 28.80
N GLU A 139 -8.86 -11.39 29.62
CA GLU A 139 -9.55 -12.61 29.19
C GLU A 139 -10.97 -12.29 28.70
N ASN A 140 -11.57 -11.19 29.21
CA ASN A 140 -12.90 -10.74 28.81
C ASN A 140 -13.01 -9.19 28.81
N PRO A 141 -13.18 -8.54 27.63
CA PRO A 141 -13.06 -9.14 26.30
C PRO A 141 -11.61 -9.59 26.03
N PRO A 142 -11.41 -10.61 25.16
CA PRO A 142 -10.08 -11.09 24.80
C PRO A 142 -9.21 -9.97 24.22
N ALA A 143 -7.90 -10.10 24.39
CA ALA A 143 -6.95 -9.22 23.73
C ALA A 143 -7.14 -9.28 22.20
N LEU A 144 -7.10 -8.13 21.55
CA LEU A 144 -7.19 -8.04 20.10
C LEU A 144 -5.83 -8.31 19.48
N ILE A 145 -5.80 -8.96 18.31
CA ILE A 145 -4.56 -9.23 17.59
C ILE A 145 -4.63 -8.71 16.16
N SER A 146 -3.51 -8.20 15.65
CA SER A 146 -3.44 -7.73 14.27
C SER A 146 -3.19 -8.86 13.29
N HIS A 147 -3.36 -8.55 12.00
CA HIS A 147 -2.68 -9.30 10.95
C HIS A 147 -1.16 -9.25 11.16
N GLU A 148 -0.47 -10.26 10.65
CA GLU A 148 0.98 -10.25 10.59
C GLU A 148 1.47 -9.11 9.69
N PHE A 149 2.54 -8.44 10.10
CA PHE A 149 3.20 -7.39 9.33
C PHE A 149 4.71 -7.48 9.49
N ARG A 150 5.45 -6.89 8.55
CA ARG A 150 6.92 -6.92 8.53
C ARG A 150 7.52 -5.58 8.93
N ILE A 151 8.73 -5.61 9.48
CA ILE A 151 9.59 -4.43 9.59
C ILE A 151 10.87 -4.72 8.80
N GLY A 152 11.28 -3.82 7.90
CA GLY A 152 12.41 -4.05 7.00
C GLY A 152 12.70 -2.89 6.06
N ASN A 153 13.83 -2.92 5.36
CA ASN A 153 14.25 -1.81 4.49
C ASN A 153 13.61 -1.82 3.09
N ASN A 154 12.85 -2.87 2.73
CA ASN A 154 12.30 -3.07 1.38
C ASN A 154 10.80 -3.44 1.39
N ILE A 155 10.04 -2.96 2.37
CA ILE A 155 8.64 -3.40 2.58
C ILE A 155 7.75 -3.13 1.37
N HIS A 156 7.86 -1.96 0.73
CA HIS A 156 6.98 -1.59 -0.39
C HIS A 156 7.60 -1.89 -1.76
N HIS A 157 8.78 -2.50 -1.84
CA HIS A 157 9.45 -2.75 -3.13
C HIS A 157 8.59 -3.63 -4.07
N GLN A 158 8.05 -4.74 -3.56
CA GLN A 158 7.17 -5.61 -4.35
C GLN A 158 5.84 -4.94 -4.69
N LEU A 159 5.31 -4.09 -3.79
CA LEU A 159 4.11 -3.30 -4.08
C LEU A 159 4.37 -2.32 -5.23
N ALA A 160 5.50 -1.62 -5.22
CA ALA A 160 5.88 -0.70 -6.30
C ALA A 160 6.00 -1.44 -7.64
N ALA A 161 6.70 -2.58 -7.67
CA ALA A 161 6.82 -3.41 -8.86
C ALA A 161 5.45 -3.92 -9.35
N ALA A 162 4.57 -4.36 -8.45
CA ALA A 162 3.22 -4.81 -8.79
C ALA A 162 2.34 -3.66 -9.32
N SER A 163 2.42 -2.47 -8.73
CA SER A 163 1.69 -1.29 -9.19
C SER A 163 2.10 -0.89 -10.61
N ILE A 164 3.40 -0.93 -10.93
CA ILE A 164 3.90 -0.68 -12.28
C ILE A 164 3.44 -1.80 -13.24
N LYS A 165 3.50 -3.06 -12.80
CA LYS A 165 3.01 -4.21 -13.58
C LYS A 165 1.51 -4.11 -13.89
N GLY A 166 0.74 -3.38 -13.07
CA GLY A 166 -0.66 -3.02 -13.36
C GLY A 166 -0.83 -2.40 -14.76
N PHE A 167 0.08 -1.51 -15.18
CA PHE A 167 0.02 -0.90 -16.52
C PHE A 167 0.24 -1.90 -17.64
N TYR A 168 1.05 -2.93 -17.40
CA TYR A 168 1.22 -3.98 -18.37
C TYR A 168 -0.11 -4.70 -18.63
N TYR A 169 -0.86 -5.04 -17.56
CA TYR A 169 -2.16 -5.68 -17.69
C TYR A 169 -3.22 -4.80 -18.37
N GLN A 170 -3.12 -3.48 -18.19
CA GLN A 170 -4.05 -2.53 -18.80
C GLN A 170 -3.70 -2.14 -20.24
N ARG A 171 -2.61 -2.63 -20.85
CA ARG A 171 -2.22 -2.24 -22.23
C ARG A 171 -3.33 -2.54 -23.23
N SER A 172 -3.81 -1.54 -23.97
CA SER A 172 -4.66 -1.78 -25.13
C SER A 172 -3.81 -2.17 -26.34
N SER A 173 -4.47 -2.74 -27.34
CA SER A 173 -3.95 -2.98 -28.71
C SER A 173 -2.82 -4.01 -28.83
N GLY A 174 -2.13 -4.32 -27.74
CA GLY A 174 -1.08 -5.32 -27.66
C GLY A 174 -1.52 -6.61 -26.99
N GLU A 175 -0.84 -7.69 -27.36
CA GLU A 175 -0.90 -8.97 -26.66
C GLU A 175 -0.28 -8.85 -25.25
N LEU A 176 -0.88 -9.56 -24.30
CA LEU A 176 -0.27 -9.85 -23.01
C LEU A 176 0.28 -11.27 -23.04
N THR A 177 1.60 -11.40 -23.13
CA THR A 177 2.26 -12.70 -23.26
C THR A 177 2.29 -13.44 -21.93
N GLY A 178 2.30 -14.77 -21.99
CA GLY A 178 2.39 -15.64 -20.81
C GLY A 178 3.62 -15.37 -19.93
N GLU A 179 4.74 -14.99 -20.55
CA GLU A 179 6.00 -14.66 -19.85
C GLU A 179 5.81 -13.56 -18.79
N PHE A 180 5.09 -12.49 -19.16
CA PHE A 180 4.91 -11.34 -18.27
C PHE A 180 3.55 -11.35 -17.58
N ALA A 181 2.50 -11.91 -18.21
CA ALA A 181 1.15 -11.87 -17.67
C ALA A 181 0.75 -13.12 -16.87
N GLY A 182 1.47 -14.23 -17.00
CA GLY A 182 1.09 -15.51 -16.40
C GLY A 182 -0.33 -15.92 -16.78
N MET A 183 -1.17 -16.20 -15.77
CA MET A 183 -2.57 -16.59 -15.97
C MET A 183 -3.45 -15.50 -16.59
N TRP A 184 -2.99 -14.25 -16.62
CA TRP A 184 -3.71 -13.11 -17.21
C TRP A 184 -3.30 -12.82 -18.65
N ALA A 185 -2.57 -13.74 -19.29
CA ALA A 185 -2.21 -13.64 -20.69
C ALA A 185 -3.46 -13.58 -21.56
N ARG A 186 -3.41 -12.73 -22.59
CA ARG A 186 -4.49 -12.58 -23.56
C ARG A 186 -3.97 -12.10 -24.91
N PRO A 187 -4.65 -12.43 -26.01
CA PRO A 187 -4.39 -11.83 -27.32
C PRO A 187 -4.51 -10.29 -27.31
N ALA A 188 -4.06 -9.68 -28.40
CA ALA A 188 -4.26 -8.26 -28.65
C ALA A 188 -5.75 -7.90 -28.64
N GLY A 189 -6.13 -6.92 -27.81
CA GLY A 189 -7.49 -6.40 -27.71
C GLY A 189 -7.56 -4.97 -28.22
N HIS A 190 -8.58 -4.62 -29.01
CA HIS A 190 -8.78 -3.25 -29.53
C HIS A 190 -7.52 -2.70 -30.22
N PRO A 191 -7.15 -3.22 -31.40
CA PRO A 191 -5.95 -2.76 -32.12
C PRO A 191 -6.02 -1.28 -32.49
N ASP A 192 -7.23 -0.72 -32.64
CA ASP A 192 -7.48 0.71 -32.88
C ASP A 192 -6.75 1.28 -34.11
N THR A 193 -6.52 0.45 -35.12
CA THR A 193 -5.87 0.84 -36.38
C THR A 193 -6.78 1.66 -37.30
N SER A 194 -8.10 1.62 -37.07
CA SER A 194 -9.11 2.32 -37.86
C SER A 194 -10.27 2.80 -36.96
N VAL A 195 -10.10 3.97 -36.35
CA VAL A 195 -11.07 4.60 -35.45
C VAL A 195 -11.71 5.82 -36.12
N LEU A 196 -13.03 5.97 -36.01
CA LEU A 196 -13.75 7.10 -36.59
C LEU A 196 -13.81 8.29 -35.62
N VAL A 197 -13.56 9.49 -36.13
CA VAL A 197 -13.81 10.73 -35.39
C VAL A 197 -15.32 10.98 -35.31
N HIS A 198 -15.88 10.93 -34.11
CA HIS A 198 -17.28 11.27 -33.87
C HIS A 198 -17.54 12.76 -34.09
N ALA A 199 -18.78 13.14 -34.43
CA ALA A 199 -19.16 14.53 -34.70
C ALA A 199 -18.85 15.48 -33.52
N SER A 200 -18.99 15.01 -32.28
CA SER A 200 -18.65 15.80 -31.08
C SER A 200 -17.15 16.01 -30.85
N ALA A 201 -16.29 15.26 -31.54
CA ALA A 201 -14.83 15.39 -31.49
C ALA A 201 -14.24 15.99 -32.77
N ALA A 202 -15.10 16.37 -33.72
CA ALA A 202 -14.68 16.92 -34.99
C ALA A 202 -14.10 18.33 -34.82
N GLY A 203 -13.08 18.64 -35.62
CA GLY A 203 -12.50 19.98 -35.69
C GLY A 203 -11.94 20.26 -37.09
N PRO A 204 -11.40 21.46 -37.35
CA PRO A 204 -10.98 21.88 -38.69
C PRO A 204 -9.96 20.95 -39.35
N ARG A 205 -9.13 20.27 -38.54
CA ARG A 205 -8.10 19.33 -39.02
C ARG A 205 -8.57 17.87 -39.07
N ARG A 206 -9.68 17.53 -38.41
CA ARG A 206 -10.22 16.17 -38.30
C ARG A 206 -11.74 16.25 -38.33
N PRO A 207 -12.36 16.35 -39.53
CA PRO A 207 -13.81 16.35 -39.64
C PRO A 207 -14.41 15.02 -39.15
N ALA A 208 -15.72 15.02 -38.86
CA ALA A 208 -16.44 13.82 -38.48
C ALA A 208 -16.31 12.73 -39.56
N GLY A 209 -16.17 11.47 -39.14
CA GLY A 209 -15.95 10.34 -40.05
C GLY A 209 -14.51 10.19 -40.55
N THR A 210 -13.60 11.11 -40.19
CA THR A 210 -12.16 10.89 -40.44
C THR A 210 -11.72 9.61 -39.76
N VAL A 211 -11.08 8.72 -40.51
CA VAL A 211 -10.47 7.51 -39.96
C VAL A 211 -9.06 7.84 -39.46
N ILE A 212 -8.79 7.49 -38.22
CA ILE A 212 -7.48 7.67 -37.58
C ILE A 212 -6.95 6.35 -37.03
N ASN A 213 -5.63 6.25 -36.95
CA ASN A 213 -4.99 5.21 -36.16
C ASN A 213 -4.79 5.74 -34.73
N SER A 214 -5.29 5.00 -33.75
CA SER A 214 -5.16 5.29 -32.32
C SER A 214 -4.66 4.07 -31.54
N THR A 215 -3.79 3.27 -32.14
CA THR A 215 -3.19 2.06 -31.54
C THR A 215 -2.45 2.38 -30.23
N GLY A 216 -2.51 1.46 -29.27
CA GLY A 216 -1.77 1.51 -28.01
C GLY A 216 -2.47 2.33 -26.93
N GLY A 217 -1.74 2.61 -25.85
CA GLY A 217 -2.28 3.21 -24.64
C GLY A 217 -2.77 2.16 -23.64
N TRP A 218 -3.61 2.59 -22.71
CA TRP A 218 -4.12 1.76 -21.62
C TRP A 218 -5.63 1.87 -21.50
N TYR A 219 -6.28 0.77 -21.15
CA TYR A 219 -7.63 0.77 -20.62
C TYR A 219 -7.65 1.56 -19.30
N ASP A 220 -8.51 2.55 -19.24
CA ASP A 220 -8.47 3.58 -18.20
C ASP A 220 -8.93 3.06 -16.83
N ALA A 221 -9.92 2.18 -16.82
CA ALA A 221 -10.45 1.58 -15.61
C ALA A 221 -10.91 0.13 -15.87
N GLY A 222 -12.09 -0.24 -15.36
CA GLY A 222 -12.68 -1.56 -15.54
C GLY A 222 -13.34 -1.76 -16.91
N ASP A 223 -13.45 -0.72 -17.72
CA ASP A 223 -13.93 -0.75 -19.10
C ASP A 223 -12.76 -0.70 -20.10
N TYR A 224 -13.05 -0.92 -21.38
CA TYR A 224 -12.03 -0.97 -22.44
C TYR A 224 -11.81 0.36 -23.17
N ASN A 225 -12.37 1.47 -22.69
CA ASN A 225 -12.14 2.78 -23.30
C ASN A 225 -10.84 3.43 -22.81
N LYS A 226 -10.41 4.47 -23.53
CA LYS A 226 -9.19 5.24 -23.28
C LYS A 226 -9.53 6.72 -23.18
N TYR A 227 -9.06 7.38 -22.13
CA TYR A 227 -9.41 8.78 -21.85
C TYR A 227 -8.17 9.66 -21.71
N ILE A 228 -8.07 10.68 -22.56
CA ILE A 228 -6.91 11.60 -22.59
C ILE A 228 -6.79 12.42 -21.30
N VAL A 229 -7.91 12.90 -20.74
CA VAL A 229 -7.89 13.75 -19.54
C VAL A 229 -7.27 13.01 -18.35
N ASN A 230 -7.71 11.78 -18.09
CA ASN A 230 -7.17 10.96 -17.02
C ASN A 230 -5.73 10.50 -17.30
N SER A 231 -5.44 10.15 -18.56
CA SER A 231 -4.07 9.80 -18.98
C SER A 231 -3.07 10.94 -18.72
N GLY A 232 -3.47 12.20 -18.89
CA GLY A 232 -2.61 13.36 -18.69
C GLY A 232 -2.11 13.51 -17.25
N ILE A 233 -3.02 13.45 -16.26
CA ILE A 233 -2.62 13.49 -14.85
C ILE A 233 -1.81 12.25 -14.48
N PHE A 234 -2.22 11.09 -14.99
CA PHE A 234 -1.57 9.82 -14.70
C PHE A 234 -0.11 9.82 -15.15
N MET A 235 0.17 10.21 -16.40
CA MET A 235 1.53 10.29 -16.93
C MET A 235 2.38 11.33 -16.19
N SER A 236 1.80 12.48 -15.84
CA SER A 236 2.52 13.55 -15.14
C SER A 236 3.01 13.10 -13.75
N CYS A 237 2.16 12.41 -12.98
CA CYS A 237 2.54 11.92 -11.66
C CYS A 237 3.62 10.81 -11.73
N ASN A 238 3.56 9.91 -12.71
CA ASN A 238 4.57 8.87 -12.87
C ASN A 238 5.92 9.42 -13.33
N TYR A 239 5.90 10.41 -14.23
CA TYR A 239 7.10 11.09 -14.68
C TYR A 239 7.82 11.80 -13.52
N ILE A 240 7.06 12.49 -12.66
CA ILE A 240 7.59 13.09 -11.43
C ILE A 240 8.20 12.02 -10.51
N GLN A 241 7.59 10.83 -10.41
CA GLN A 241 8.09 9.76 -9.56
C GLN A 241 9.42 9.17 -10.05
N THR A 242 9.61 9.02 -11.37
CA THR A 242 10.88 8.54 -11.94
C THR A 242 12.00 9.57 -11.86
N ASP A 243 11.66 10.87 -11.92
CA ASP A 243 12.65 11.94 -11.92
C ASP A 243 13.05 12.41 -10.51
N ILE A 244 12.13 12.32 -9.52
CA ILE A 244 12.33 12.92 -8.18
C ILE A 244 12.51 11.87 -7.08
N VAL A 245 11.83 10.72 -7.15
CA VAL A 245 11.62 9.85 -5.98
C VAL A 245 12.37 8.52 -6.08
N ILE A 246 12.50 7.95 -7.29
CA ILE A 246 13.19 6.68 -7.49
C ILE A 246 14.60 6.99 -7.99
N SER A 247 15.62 6.89 -7.12
CA SER A 247 17.02 6.94 -7.56
C SER A 247 17.21 5.99 -8.76
N PRO A 248 17.95 6.37 -9.82
CA PRO A 248 18.19 5.51 -10.98
C PRO A 248 18.67 4.10 -10.60
N SER A 249 19.38 3.98 -9.47
CA SER A 249 19.82 2.70 -8.91
C SER A 249 18.70 1.71 -8.56
N ALA A 250 17.50 2.18 -8.20
CA ALA A 250 16.36 1.32 -7.87
C ALA A 250 15.61 0.79 -9.11
N LEU A 251 15.76 1.45 -10.27
CA LEU A 251 15.19 0.99 -11.55
C LEU A 251 16.13 0.03 -12.29
N VAL A 252 17.45 0.18 -12.11
CA VAL A 252 18.48 -0.57 -12.84
C VAL A 252 18.71 -1.98 -12.29
N GLN A 253 18.44 -2.24 -11.00
CA GLN A 253 18.81 -3.53 -10.39
C GLN A 253 18.00 -4.75 -10.88
N HIS A 254 16.88 -4.57 -11.59
CA HIS A 254 16.04 -5.70 -12.02
C HIS A 254 15.43 -5.60 -13.42
N THR A 255 15.98 -4.77 -14.31
CA THR A 255 15.66 -4.87 -15.74
C THR A 255 16.73 -5.71 -16.44
N PRO A 256 16.41 -6.92 -16.96
CA PRO A 256 17.16 -7.43 -18.09
C PRO A 256 17.14 -6.34 -19.17
N ASN A 257 18.28 -6.10 -19.82
CA ASN A 257 18.56 -5.03 -20.80
C ASN A 257 17.58 -4.88 -22.00
N SER A 258 16.41 -5.54 -22.00
CA SER A 258 15.44 -5.56 -23.09
C SER A 258 14.22 -4.64 -22.90
N LEU A 259 13.92 -4.16 -21.68
CA LEU A 259 12.66 -3.44 -21.41
C LEU A 259 12.70 -1.95 -21.76
N LEU A 260 13.85 -1.29 -21.70
CA LEU A 260 13.97 0.16 -21.99
C LEU A 260 14.03 0.49 -23.48
N HIS A 261 14.35 -0.47 -24.35
CA HIS A 261 14.44 -0.26 -25.80
C HIS A 261 13.10 -0.37 -26.55
N ARG A 262 11.98 -0.60 -25.85
CA ARG A 262 10.63 -0.69 -26.43
C ARG A 262 9.57 0.00 -25.56
N LEU A 263 9.93 1.16 -25.00
CA LEU A 263 8.98 2.21 -24.65
C LEU A 263 8.84 3.18 -25.82
#